data_AF-A0A969GI42-F1
#
_entry.id   AF-A0A969GI42-F1
#
_cell.length_a   1.000
_cell.length_b   1.000
_cell.length_c   1.000
_cell.angle_alpha   90.00
_cell.angle_beta   90.00
_cell.angle_gamma   90.00
#
_symmetry.space_group_name_H-M   'P 1'
#
loop_
_entity.id
_entity.type
_entity.pdbx_description
1 polymer ?
#
loop_
_entity_poly.entity_id
_entity_poly.type
_entity_poly.pdbx_seq_one_letter_code
_entity_poly.pdbx_strand_id
1 'polypeptide(L)' 'MNLKLKRLVRTSSSEQYALFDLDQMDAERQPLTIGKLDLHYTGEGVYGTLLLWDQASRACARSSARA' A
#
# COMPACT_ATOMS: atom_id res chain seq x y z
N MET A 1 -8.31 -1.66 -10.18
CA MET A 1 -7.50 -1.30 -9.02
C MET A 1 -6.56 -0.20 -9.45
N ASN A 2 -7.05 1.02 -9.32
CA ASN A 2 -6.33 2.24 -9.59
C ASN A 2 -5.59 2.67 -8.31
N LEU A 3 -4.36 2.20 -8.16
CA LEU A 3 -3.58 2.36 -6.93
C LEU A 3 -2.90 3.74 -6.87
N LYS A 4 -3.05 4.43 -5.75
CA LYS A 4 -2.29 5.64 -5.43
C LYS A 4 -1.47 5.45 -4.17
N LEU A 5 -0.19 5.80 -4.24
CA LEU A 5 0.70 5.87 -3.09
C LEU A 5 0.82 7.31 -2.63
N LYS A 6 0.56 7.56 -1.35
CA LYS A 6 0.84 8.85 -0.71
C LYS A 6 1.99 8.67 0.27
N ARG A 7 3.10 9.36 0.03
CA ARG A 7 4.22 9.36 0.97
C ARG A 7 3.81 10.06 2.26
N LEU A 8 4.05 9.39 3.39
CA LEU A 8 3.78 9.90 4.73
C LEU A 8 5.07 10.39 5.40
N VAL A 9 6.13 9.59 5.31
CA VAL A 9 7.43 9.87 5.93
C VAL A 9 8.53 9.67 4.90
N ARG A 10 9.56 10.53 4.96
CA ARG A 10 10.82 10.37 4.25
C ARG A 10 11.97 10.75 5.15
N THR A 11 12.94 9.86 5.27
CA THR A 11 14.24 10.14 5.88
C THR A 11 15.34 9.78 4.89
N SER A 12 16.60 9.95 5.29
CA SER A 12 17.74 9.50 4.50
C SER A 12 17.81 7.97 4.36
N SER A 13 17.18 7.21 5.28
CA SER A 13 17.29 5.75 5.35
C SER A 13 15.95 5.02 5.31
N SER A 14 14.81 5.73 5.22
CA SER A 14 13.50 5.10 5.21
C SER A 14 12.42 5.95 4.53
N GLU A 15 11.39 5.27 4.04
CA GLU A 15 10.16 5.90 3.53
C GLU A 15 8.94 5.13 4.03
N GLN A 16 7.83 5.84 4.24
CA GLN A 16 6.54 5.23 4.53
C GLN A 16 5.48 5.78 3.58
N TYR A 17 4.60 4.92 3.10
CA TYR A 17 3.52 5.25 2.18
C TYR A 17 2.20 4.68 2.66
N ALA A 18 1.14 5.48 2.60
CA ALA A 18 -0.22 4.98 2.61
C ALA A 18 -0.64 4.58 1.19
N LEU A 19 -1.35 3.46 1.09
CA LEU A 19 -1.85 2.89 -0.16
C LEU A 19 -3.34 3.14 -0.26
N PHE A 20 -3.79 3.68 -1.38
CA PHE A 20 -5.20 3.99 -1.64
C PHE A 20 -5.67 3.31 -2.91
N ASP A 21 -6.86 2.71 -2.88
CA ASP A 21 -7.55 2.32 -4.10
C ASP A 21 -8.49 3.45 -4.50
N LEU A 22 -8.21 4.08 -5.65
CA LEU A 22 -9.01 5.20 -6.15
C LEU A 22 -10.34 4.75 -6.77
N ASP A 23 -10.51 3.46 -7.04
CA ASP A 23 -11.77 2.92 -7.56
C ASP A 23 -12.80 2.70 -6.43
N GLN A 24 -12.37 2.72 -5.16
CA GLN A 24 -13.20 2.50 -3.98
C GLN A 24 -13.21 3.73 -3.09
N MET A 25 -14.40 4.22 -2.76
CA MET A 25 -14.60 5.40 -1.93
C MET A 25 -15.24 5.01 -0.59
N ASP A 26 -14.87 5.71 0.49
CA ASP A 26 -15.56 5.64 1.78
C ASP A 26 -16.83 6.50 1.81
N ALA A 27 -17.48 6.57 2.98
CA ALA A 27 -18.72 7.32 3.16
C ALA A 27 -18.55 8.83 2.92
N GLU A 28 -17.36 9.35 3.17
CA GLU A 28 -16.93 10.74 2.98
C GLU A 28 -16.42 11.01 1.55
N ARG A 29 -16.58 10.05 0.63
CA ARG A 29 -16.09 10.10 -0.76
C ARG A 29 -14.59 10.30 -0.87
N GLN A 30 -13.82 9.82 0.11
CA GLN A 30 -12.37 9.73 0.03
C GLN A 30 -11.95 8.35 -0.47
N PRO A 31 -10.85 8.25 -1.21
CA PRO A 31 -10.29 6.95 -1.59
C PRO A 31 -10.01 6.10 -0.35
N LEU A 32 -10.42 4.84 -0.39
CA LEU A 32 -10.23 3.92 0.71
C LEU A 32 -8.73 3.62 0.89
N THR A 33 -8.22 3.76 2.12
CA THR A 33 -6.88 3.26 2.45
C THR A 33 -6.90 1.74 2.49
N ILE A 34 -6.09 1.09 1.67
CA ILE A 34 -6.03 -0.37 1.55
C ILE A 34 -4.80 -0.99 2.23
N GLY A 35 -3.84 -0.16 2.64
CA GLY A 35 -2.53 -0.65 3.00
C GLY A 35 -1.53 0.42 3.45
N LYS A 36 -0.37 -0.05 3.90
CA LYS A 36 0.82 0.75 4.15
C LYS A 36 2.06 0.03 3.63
N LEU A 37 3.01 0.77 3.09
CA LEU A 37 4.32 0.29 2.68
C LEU A 37 5.38 1.03 3.49
N ASP A 38 6.18 0.27 4.24
CA ASP A 38 7.38 0.78 4.93
C ASP A 38 8.61 0.29 4.18
N LEU A 39 9.53 1.20 3.85
CA LEU A 39 10.81 0.91 3.16
C LEU A 39 11.98 1.39 4.02
N HIS A 40 13.05 0.61 3.98
CA HIS A 40 14.32 0.85 4.66
C HIS A 40 15.46 0.68 3.66
N TYR A 41 16.25 1.72 3.47
CA TYR A 41 17.43 1.73 2.61
C TYR A 41 18.66 1.44 3.45
N THR A 42 19.37 0.36 3.11
CA THR A 42 20.66 0.01 3.71
C THR A 42 21.74 -0.05 2.64
N GLY A 43 23.00 -0.16 3.04
CA GLY A 43 24.11 -0.35 2.08
C GLY A 43 24.06 -1.68 1.32
N GLU A 44 23.27 -2.64 1.80
CA GLU A 44 23.14 -3.98 1.21
C GLU A 44 21.91 -4.11 0.31
N GLY A 45 20.91 -3.24 0.47
CA GLY A 45 19.71 -3.28 -0.34
C GLY A 45 18.55 -2.45 0.21
N VAL A 46 17.38 -2.64 -0.40
CA VAL A 46 16.12 -2.04 0.04
C VAL A 46 15.25 -3.12 0.64
N TYR A 47 14.92 -2.96 1.92
CA TYR A 47 14.05 -3.87 2.66
C TYR A 47 12.73 -3.17 2.95
N GLY A 48 11.63 -3.91 3.00
CA GLY A 48 10.36 -3.30 3.28
C GLY A 48 9.29 -4.26 3.75
N THR A 49 8.27 -3.70 4.37
CA THR A 49 7.07 -4.42 4.80
C THR A 49 5.87 -3.84 4.08
N LEU A 50 5.10 -4.70 3.41
CA LEU A 50 3.81 -4.36 2.85
C LEU A 50 2.72 -4.88 3.79
N LEU A 51 1.94 -3.97 4.35
CA LEU A 51 0.76 -4.28 5.14
C LEU A 51 -0.48 -4.02 4.29
N LEU A 52 -1.34 -5.02 4.13
CA LEU A 52 -2.61 -4.92 3.42
C LEU A 52 -3.75 -5.19 4.38
N TRP A 53 -4.82 -4.41 4.26
CA TRP A 53 -5.98 -4.58 5.13
C TRP A 53 -6.71 -5.83 4.69
N ASP A 54 -7.43 -6.46 5.62
CA ASP A 54 -8.05 -7.77 5.43
C ASP A 54 -8.96 -7.86 4.19
N GLN A 55 -9.71 -6.80 3.88
CA GLN A 55 -10.52 -6.73 2.66
C GLN A 55 -9.66 -6.69 1.38
N ALA A 56 -8.58 -5.91 1.40
CA ALA A 56 -7.68 -5.75 0.26
C ALA A 56 -6.82 -7.00 0.03
N SER A 57 -6.35 -7.65 1.10
CA SER A 57 -5.57 -8.90 1.00
C SER A 57 -6.39 -10.03 0.36
N ARG A 58 -7.67 -10.17 0.76
CA ARG A 58 -8.59 -11.13 0.13
C ARG A 58 -8.93 -10.80 -1.32
N ALA A 59 -8.96 -9.51 -1.69
CA ALA A 59 -9.15 -9.12 -3.09
C ALA A 59 -7.96 -9.55 -3.96
N CYS A 60 -6.73 -9.32 -3.49
CA CYS A 60 -5.51 -9.75 -4.20
C CYS A 60 -5.40 -11.28 -4.34
N ALA A 61 -5.76 -12.05 -3.31
CA ALA A 61 -5.72 -13.51 -3.40
C ALA A 61 -6.68 -14.09 -4.45
N ARG A 62 -7.78 -13.39 -4.73
CA ARG A 62 -8.77 -13.81 -5.75
C ARG A 62 -8.35 -13.44 -7.17
N SER A 63 -7.55 -12.39 -7.36
CA SER A 63 -7.04 -12.02 -8.69
C SER A 63 -5.89 -12.92 -9.14
N SER A 64 -5.04 -13.38 -8.22
CA SER A 64 -3.95 -14.32 -8.53
C SER A 64 -4.45 -15.75 -8.83
N ALA A 65 -5.63 -16.14 -8.35
CA ALA A 65 -6.25 -17.42 -8.66
C ALA A 65 -6.93 -17.50 -10.05
N ARG A 66 -6.94 -16.39 -10.81
CA ARG A 66 -7.50 -16.31 -12.17
C ARG A 66 -6.42 -16.15 -13.26
N ALA A 67 -5.14 -16.34 -12.92
CA ALA A 67 -4.02 -16.29 -13.86
C ALA A 67 -3.64 -17.69 -14.35
#